data_AF-A0A7Y0KPN7-F1
#
_entry.id   AF-A0A7Y0KPN7-F1
#
_cell.length_a   1.000
_cell.length_b   1.000
_cell.length_c   1.000
_cell.angle_alpha   90.00
_cell.angle_beta   90.00
_cell.angle_gamma   90.00
#
_symmetry.space_group_name_H-M   'P 1'
#
loop_
_entity.id
_entity.type
_entity.pdbx_description
1 polymer ?
#
loop_
_entity_poly.entity_id
_entity_poly.type
_entity_poly.pdbx_seq_one_letter_code
_entity_poly.pdbx_strand_id
1 'polypeptide(L)' 'MTTTIRSGRLSGWESFCNWVTSTNNRIYVGWFGVLMVPTLLAAAICFTIAFIAAPPVDI' A
#
# COMPACT_ATOMS: atom_id res chain seq x y z
N MET A 1 -33.61 -0.74 -20.45
CA MET A 1 -32.87 0.55 -20.46
C MET A 1 -33.25 1.29 -19.19
N THR A 2 -32.40 1.27 -18.17
CA THR A 2 -32.65 2.00 -16.92
C THR A 2 -31.38 2.75 -16.57
N THR A 3 -31.29 3.99 -17.02
CA THR A 3 -30.20 4.91 -16.72
C THR A 3 -30.56 5.67 -15.44
N THR A 4 -30.26 5.10 -14.28
CA THR A 4 -30.25 5.88 -13.03
C THR A 4 -28.93 6.63 -12.94
N ILE A 5 -28.95 7.91 -13.34
CA ILE A 5 -27.85 8.84 -13.10
C ILE A 5 -27.79 9.12 -11.58
N ARG A 6 -26.86 8.48 -10.87
CA ARG A 6 -26.47 8.88 -9.51
C ARG A 6 -25.54 10.08 -9.62
N SER A 7 -26.09 11.27 -9.41
CA SER A 7 -25.30 12.48 -9.23
C SER A 7 -24.46 12.39 -7.94
N GLY A 8 -23.13 12.46 -8.05
CA GLY A 8 -22.37 13.44 -7.26
C GLY A 8 -21.45 13.03 -6.11
N ARG A 9 -21.27 11.74 -5.76
CA ARG A 9 -20.25 11.36 -4.74
C ARG A 9 -19.76 9.92 -4.94
N LEU A 10 -18.49 9.77 -5.34
CA LEU A 10 -17.81 8.47 -5.31
C LEU A 10 -17.89 7.90 -3.90
N SER A 11 -18.22 6.61 -3.78
CA SER A 11 -18.19 5.95 -2.47
C SER A 11 -16.78 6.00 -1.91
N GLY A 12 -16.61 6.04 -0.57
CA GLY A 12 -15.28 6.10 0.04
C GLY A 12 -14.36 4.97 -0.44
N TRP A 13 -14.95 3.79 -0.68
CA TRP A 13 -14.25 2.63 -1.26
C TRP A 13 -13.82 2.84 -2.71
N GLU A 14 -14.70 3.41 -3.54
CA GLU A 14 -14.40 3.67 -4.95
C GLU A 14 -13.32 4.75 -5.11
N SER A 15 -13.35 5.79 -4.27
CA SER A 15 -12.28 6.79 -4.18
C SER A 15 -10.95 6.15 -3.78
N PHE A 16 -10.96 5.20 -2.83
CA PHE A 16 -9.76 4.45 -2.43
C PHE A 16 -9.22 3.60 -3.57
N CYS A 17 -10.06 2.80 -4.23
CA CYS A 17 -9.66 1.98 -5.39
C CYS A 17 -9.04 2.84 -6.50
N ASN A 18 -9.71 3.95 -6.85
CA ASN A 18 -9.22 4.89 -7.87
C ASN A 18 -7.86 5.50 -7.49
N TRP A 19 -7.64 5.79 -6.20
CA TRP A 19 -6.37 6.29 -5.71
C TRP A 19 -5.26 5.23 -5.76
N VAL A 20 -5.54 4.00 -5.30
CA VAL A 20 -4.57 2.89 -5.30
C VAL A 20 -4.07 2.61 -6.72
N THR A 21 -4.96 2.64 -7.73
CA THR A 21 -4.63 2.38 -9.13
C THR A 21 -4.33 3.65 -9.94
N SER A 22 -4.20 4.81 -9.29
CA SER A 22 -3.91 6.07 -9.99
C SER A 22 -2.49 6.09 -10.54
N THR A 23 -2.35 6.36 -11.83
CA THR A 23 -1.05 6.58 -12.51
C THR A 23 -0.48 7.97 -12.27
N ASN A 24 -1.25 8.88 -11.65
CA ASN A 24 -0.80 10.22 -11.29
C ASN A 24 -0.02 10.24 -9.97
N ASN A 25 0.01 9.13 -9.22
CA ASN A 25 0.86 9.02 -8.04
C ASN A 25 2.34 9.01 -8.46
N ARG A 26 3.19 9.82 -7.81
CA ARG A 26 4.63 9.88 -8.12
C ARG A 26 5.32 8.53 -7.99
N ILE A 27 4.85 7.69 -7.06
CA ILE A 27 5.18 6.28 -6.98
C ILE A 27 3.87 5.54 -7.13
N TYR A 28 3.77 4.70 -8.16
CA TYR A 28 2.60 3.88 -8.37
C TYR A 28 2.46 2.85 -7.24
N VAL A 29 1.26 2.76 -6.66
CA VAL A 29 0.96 1.81 -5.58
C VAL A 29 0.43 0.52 -6.20
N GLY A 30 -0.77 0.55 -6.78
CA GLY A 30 -1.47 -0.65 -7.24
C GLY A 30 -1.76 -1.64 -6.10
N TRP A 31 -2.49 -2.72 -6.41
CA TRP A 31 -2.86 -3.71 -5.38
C TRP A 31 -1.66 -4.47 -4.80
N PHE A 32 -0.61 -4.68 -5.59
CA PHE A 32 0.65 -5.24 -5.09
C PHE A 32 1.39 -4.27 -4.17
N GLY A 33 1.38 -2.96 -4.47
CA GLY A 33 2.01 -1.94 -3.62
C GLY A 33 1.43 -1.88 -2.22
N VAL A 34 0.13 -2.15 -2.06
CA VAL A 34 -0.54 -2.22 -0.75
C VAL A 34 0.12 -3.25 0.17
N LEU A 35 0.60 -4.38 -0.37
CA LEU A 35 1.34 -5.39 0.39
C LEU A 35 2.85 -5.11 0.42
N MET A 36 3.41 -4.64 -0.69
CA MET A 36 4.85 -4.40 -0.84
C MET A 36 5.35 -3.30 0.11
N VAL A 37 4.63 -2.18 0.24
CA VAL A 37 5.06 -1.07 1.10
C VAL A 37 5.21 -1.50 2.57
N PRO A 38 4.20 -2.09 3.24
CA PRO A 38 4.36 -2.50 4.62
C PRO A 38 5.39 -3.62 4.80
N THR A 39 5.47 -4.58 3.87
CA THR A 39 6.42 -5.70 3.98
C THR A 39 7.88 -5.26 3.82
N LEU A 40 8.18 -4.42 2.83
CA LEU A 40 9.53 -3.91 2.63
C LEU A 40 9.95 -2.97 3.77
N LEU A 41 9.05 -2.12 4.25
CA LEU A 41 9.35 -1.25 5.39
C LEU A 41 9.64 -2.05 6.66
N ALA A 42 8.80 -3.04 6.98
CA ALA A 42 9.01 -3.90 8.14
C ALA A 42 10.34 -4.67 8.03
N ALA A 43 10.63 -5.25 6.86
CA ALA A 43 11.88 -5.97 6.62
C ALA A 43 13.11 -5.05 6.75
N ALA A 44 13.07 -3.85 6.15
CA ALA A 44 14.16 -2.89 6.23
C ALA A 44 14.43 -2.44 7.67
N ILE A 45 13.38 -2.10 8.42
CA ILE A 45 13.50 -1.68 9.83
C ILE A 45 14.06 -2.82 10.67
N CYS A 46 13.50 -4.03 10.55
CA CYS A 46 13.96 -5.20 11.29
C CYS A 46 15.43 -5.51 10.98
N PHE A 47 15.82 -5.49 9.70
CA PHE A 47 17.19 -5.71 9.27
C PHE A 47 18.14 -4.67 9.86
N THR A 48 17.81 -3.38 9.78
CA THR A 48 18.65 -2.31 10.34
C THR A 48 18.83 -2.44 11.86
N ILE A 49 17.76 -2.74 12.60
CA ILE A 49 17.84 -2.90 14.06
C ILE A 49 18.65 -4.15 14.42
N ALA A 50 18.36 -5.27 13.77
CA ALA A 50 19.04 -6.53 14.03
C ALA A 50 20.55 -6.41 13.73
N PHE A 51 20.92 -5.69 12.68
CA PHE A 51 22.32 -5.46 12.34
C PHE A 51 23.08 -4.68 13.42
N ILE A 52 22.43 -3.75 14.11
CA ILE A 52 23.06 -2.89 15.13
C ILE A 52 23.04 -3.52 16.52
N ALA A 53 21.92 -4.17 16.89
CA ALA A 53 21.61 -4.47 18.28
C ALA A 53 21.15 -5.92 18.54
N ALA A 54 21.16 -6.82 17.54
CA ALA A 54 20.80 -8.21 17.81
C ALA A 54 21.88 -8.92 18.65
N PRO A 55 21.48 -9.73 19.64
CA PRO A 55 22.39 -10.64 20.33
C PRO A 55 22.81 -11.80 19.41
N PRO A 56 23.84 -12.58 19.79
CA PRO A 56 24.27 -13.77 19.04
C PRO A 56 23.12 -14.77 18.84
N VAL A 57 23.10 -15.39 17.66
CA VAL A 57 22.12 -16.43 17.27
C VAL A 57 22.90 -17.67 16.87
N ASP A 58 22.52 -18.82 17.44
CA ASP A 58 23.06 -20.14 17.08
C ASP A 58 22.31 -20.68 15.85
N ILE A 59 23.05 -21.20 14.85
CA ILE A 59 22.55 -21.54 13.51
C ILE A 59 22.59 -23.03 13.21
#